data_AF-A0A345EC03-F1
#
_entry.id   AF-A0A345EC03-F1
#
_cell.length_a   1.000
_cell.length_b   1.000
_cell.length_c   1.000
_cell.angle_alpha   90.00
_cell.angle_beta   90.00
_cell.angle_gamma   90.00
#
_symmetry.space_group_name_H-M   'P 1'
#
loop_
_entity.id
_entity.type
_entity.pdbx_description
1 polymer ?
#
loop_
_entity_poly.entity_id
_entity_poly.type
_entity_poly.pdbx_seq_one_letter_code
_entity_poly.pdbx_strand_id
1 'polypeptide(L)'
;MGLFDRLTFEDGLDVEFPDIDADPFEVTWQTKSIARHEPMMENYKVTANGRLFKEVAEYEHVPEEERPGYNEEIGGFENGIERARESRKKIHQGWSDTEYHGIFEFHRTIDGDYVSLDAKFTDGQLVEITCSD
;
A
#
# COMPACT_ATOMS: atom_id res chain seq x y z
N MET A 1 -11.52 -5.40 5.07
CA MET A 1 -10.50 -4.74 4.23
C MET A 1 -9.29 -5.65 4.21
N GLY A 2 -8.77 -5.99 3.03
CA GLY A 2 -7.61 -6.87 2.92
C GLY A 2 -6.32 -6.19 3.42
N LEU A 3 -5.45 -6.96 4.06
CA LEU A 3 -4.13 -6.54 4.54
C LEU A 3 -3.16 -6.54 3.36
N PHE A 4 -3.13 -5.45 2.60
CA PHE A 4 -2.24 -5.29 1.46
C PHE A 4 -1.65 -3.89 1.45
N ASP A 5 -0.40 -3.79 1.03
CA ASP A 5 0.24 -2.53 0.72
C ASP A 5 -0.33 -1.97 -0.59
N ARG A 6 -0.24 -0.66 -0.79
CA ARG A 6 -0.84 0.03 -1.95
C ARG A 6 0.20 0.83 -2.71
N LEU A 7 0.07 0.87 -4.04
CA LEU A 7 0.89 1.68 -4.94
C LEU A 7 0.01 2.57 -5.82
N THR A 8 0.39 3.83 -5.95
CA THR A 8 -0.24 4.81 -6.85
C THR A 8 0.82 5.54 -7.68
N PHE A 9 0.45 5.98 -8.88
CA PHE A 9 1.33 6.75 -9.76
C PHE A 9 0.82 8.19 -9.86
N GLU A 10 1.71 9.19 -9.77
CA GLU A 10 1.37 10.58 -10.05
C GLU A 10 1.26 10.81 -11.57
N ASP A 11 0.31 11.65 -11.97
CA ASP A 11 0.11 12.08 -13.36
C ASP A 11 1.38 12.73 -13.93
N GLY A 12 1.67 12.45 -15.20
CA GLY A 12 2.86 12.97 -15.89
C GLY A 12 4.13 12.13 -15.72
N LEU A 13 4.01 10.88 -15.28
CA LEU A 13 5.12 9.92 -15.30
C LEU A 13 5.50 9.56 -16.73
N ASP A 14 6.75 9.83 -17.10
CA ASP A 14 7.33 9.46 -18.40
C ASP A 14 7.80 7.99 -18.36
N VAL A 15 6.85 7.05 -18.30
CA VAL A 15 7.12 5.61 -18.40
C VAL A 15 6.10 4.95 -19.31
N GLU A 16 6.56 4.00 -20.12
CA GLU A 16 5.68 3.16 -20.92
C GLU A 16 5.05 2.10 -20.00
N PHE A 17 3.74 2.19 -19.81
CA PHE A 17 2.97 1.11 -19.20
C PHE A 17 2.64 0.06 -20.25
N PRO A 18 2.63 -1.23 -19.87
CA PRO A 18 2.11 -2.27 -20.74
C PRO A 18 0.64 -2.01 -21.06
N ASP A 19 0.18 -2.49 -22.22
CA ASP A 19 -1.19 -2.34 -22.70
C ASP A 19 -2.15 -3.06 -21.74
N ILE A 20 -2.73 -2.27 -20.84
CA ILE A 20 -3.74 -2.69 -19.89
C ILE A 20 -5.02 -1.92 -20.22
N ASP A 21 -6.17 -2.57 -20.15
CA ASP A 21 -7.48 -1.96 -20.46
C ASP A 21 -7.95 -1.01 -19.32
N ALA A 22 -7.02 -0.26 -18.73
CA ALA A 22 -7.28 0.74 -17.70
C ALA A 22 -6.18 1.79 -17.66
N ASP A 23 -6.53 2.98 -17.19
CA ASP A 23 -5.54 4.01 -16.92
C ASP A 23 -4.74 3.64 -15.64
N PRO A 24 -3.42 3.43 -15.72
CA PRO A 24 -2.62 3.01 -14.56
C PRO A 24 -2.51 4.09 -13.47
N PHE A 25 -2.76 5.36 -13.79
CA PHE A 25 -2.69 6.49 -12.87
C PHE A 25 -3.97 6.64 -12.04
N GLU A 26 -5.13 6.32 -12.62
CA GLU A 26 -6.42 6.28 -11.90
C GLU A 26 -6.58 5.01 -11.04
N VAL A 27 -5.69 4.03 -11.19
CA VAL A 27 -5.75 2.75 -10.50
C VAL A 27 -4.88 2.74 -9.24
N THR A 28 -5.49 2.38 -8.11
CA THR A 28 -4.73 2.03 -6.89
C THR A 28 -4.34 0.55 -6.92
N TRP A 29 -3.06 0.27 -7.08
CA TRP A 29 -2.56 -1.08 -7.20
C TRP A 29 -2.31 -1.70 -5.82
N GLN A 30 -2.50 -3.02 -5.70
CA GLN A 30 -2.14 -3.77 -4.49
C GLN A 30 -0.76 -4.37 -4.68
N THR A 31 0.07 -4.35 -3.65
CA THR A 31 1.46 -4.81 -3.74
C THR A 31 1.66 -6.01 -2.83
N LYS A 32 2.58 -6.92 -3.23
CA LYS A 32 2.87 -8.15 -2.48
C LYS A 32 4.23 -8.15 -1.78
N SER A 33 5.19 -7.36 -2.25
CA SER A 33 6.59 -7.83 -2.23
C SER A 33 7.56 -6.99 -1.40
N ILE A 34 7.16 -5.85 -0.85
CA ILE A 34 8.11 -4.93 -0.21
C ILE A 34 8.50 -5.44 1.17
N ALA A 35 7.52 -5.94 1.92
CA ALA A 35 7.72 -6.63 3.17
C ALA A 35 7.34 -8.11 2.97
N ARG A 36 8.29 -8.91 2.45
CA ARG A 36 8.14 -10.37 2.20
C ARG A 36 7.64 -11.19 3.40
N HIS A 37 7.55 -10.61 4.59
CA HIS A 37 7.17 -11.30 5.82
C HIS A 37 5.86 -10.81 6.44
N GLU A 38 5.45 -9.54 6.26
CA GLU A 38 4.23 -9.00 6.87
C GLU A 38 3.68 -7.82 6.05
N PRO A 39 2.44 -7.87 5.52
CA PRO A 39 1.82 -6.69 4.89
C PRO A 39 1.65 -5.60 5.95
N MET A 40 2.42 -4.53 5.83
CA MET A 40 2.43 -3.43 6.81
C MET A 40 1.32 -2.39 6.54
N MET A 41 0.47 -2.64 5.53
CA MET A 41 -0.55 -1.70 5.05
C MET A 41 0.07 -0.35 4.70
N GLU A 42 1.24 -0.39 4.10
CA GLU A 42 2.01 0.77 3.70
C GLU A 42 1.51 1.30 2.37
N ASN A 43 1.49 2.63 2.23
CA ASN A 43 1.13 3.28 0.99
C ASN A 43 2.43 3.77 0.32
N TYR A 44 2.52 3.53 -0.97
CA TYR A 44 3.63 3.93 -1.82
C TYR A 44 3.09 4.78 -2.95
N LYS A 45 3.86 5.77 -3.35
CA LYS A 45 3.58 6.54 -4.56
C LYS A 45 4.81 6.68 -5.43
N VAL A 46 4.64 6.59 -6.73
CA VAL A 46 5.68 6.96 -7.70
C VAL A 46 5.35 8.34 -8.20
N THR A 47 6.29 9.27 -8.04
CA THR A 47 6.13 10.65 -8.49
C THR A 47 6.22 10.75 -10.01
N ALA A 48 5.80 11.88 -10.60
CA ALA A 48 5.92 12.14 -12.04
C ALA A 48 7.38 12.03 -12.56
N ASN A 49 8.37 12.24 -11.68
CA ASN A 49 9.79 12.07 -12.02
C ASN A 49 10.29 10.63 -11.87
N GLY A 50 9.40 9.67 -11.57
CA GLY A 50 9.74 8.27 -11.35
C GLY A 50 10.31 7.95 -9.97
N ARG A 51 10.34 8.89 -9.02
CA ARG A 51 10.83 8.63 -7.66
C ARG A 51 9.80 7.88 -6.81
N LEU A 52 10.24 6.82 -6.13
CA LEU A 52 9.43 6.06 -5.18
C LEU A 52 9.41 6.74 -3.81
N PHE A 53 8.22 7.13 -3.39
CA PHE A 53 7.96 7.69 -2.07
C PHE A 53 7.18 6.67 -1.25
N LYS A 54 7.61 6.49 -0.01
CA LYS A 54 6.91 5.70 1.00
C LYS A 54 6.16 6.64 1.92
N GLU A 55 4.92 6.29 2.24
CA GLU A 55 4.15 7.01 3.25
C GLU A 55 4.84 6.89 4.61
N VAL A 56 5.13 8.04 5.21
CA VAL A 56 5.56 8.11 6.61
C VAL A 56 4.30 8.21 7.45
N ALA A 57 4.08 7.18 8.26
CA ALA A 57 2.97 7.15 9.19
C ALA A 57 3.44 6.76 10.59
N GLU A 58 2.91 7.46 11.59
CA GLU A 58 3.09 7.12 12.99
C GLU A 58 1.92 6.27 13.45
N TYR A 59 2.20 5.28 14.30
CA TYR A 59 1.17 4.40 14.86
C TYR A 59 1.01 4.71 16.33
N GLU A 60 -0.09 5.40 16.67
CA GLU A 60 -0.45 5.65 18.05
C GLU A 60 -1.33 4.52 18.59
N HIS A 61 -1.09 4.11 19.83
CA HIS A 61 -1.92 3.11 20.48
C HIS A 61 -3.22 3.74 20.97
N VAL A 62 -4.36 3.20 20.52
CA VAL A 62 -5.68 3.65 20.96
C VAL A 62 -6.05 2.92 22.24
N PRO A 63 -6.46 3.58 23.34
CA PRO A 63 -6.89 2.88 24.56
C PRO A 63 -8.14 2.03 24.28
N GLU A 64 -8.26 0.91 25.00
CA GLU A 64 -9.33 -0.08 24.78
C GLU A 64 -10.74 0.54 24.84
N GLU A 65 -10.96 1.48 25.76
CA GLU A 65 -12.24 2.15 26.00
C GLU A 65 -12.72 3.01 24.82
N GLU A 66 -11.80 3.49 23.98
CA GLU A 66 -12.13 4.30 22.80
C GLU A 66 -12.26 3.46 21.52
N ARG A 67 -11.99 2.15 21.59
CA ARG A 67 -12.05 1.28 20.42
C ARG A 67 -13.48 0.85 20.11
N PRO A 68 -13.86 0.74 18.84
CA PRO A 68 -15.14 0.18 18.47
C PRO A 68 -15.25 -1.29 18.92
N GLY A 69 -16.41 -1.66 19.46
CA GLY A 69 -16.63 -2.99 20.04
C GLY A 69 -16.26 -3.11 21.52
N TYR A 70 -15.77 -2.03 22.15
CA TYR A 70 -15.65 -1.97 23.61
C TYR A 70 -17.03 -1.99 24.25
N ASN A 71 -17.26 -2.96 25.12
CA ASN A 71 -18.51 -3.13 25.85
C ASN A 71 -18.26 -2.81 27.34
N GLU A 72 -18.85 -1.71 27.80
CA GLU A 72 -18.75 -1.22 29.17
C GLU A 72 -19.33 -2.20 30.19
N GLU A 73 -20.33 -3.01 29.83
CA GLU A 73 -20.99 -3.96 30.75
C GLU A 73 -20.08 -5.14 31.11
N ILE A 74 -19.23 -5.57 30.18
CA ILE A 74 -18.22 -6.63 30.40
C ILE A 74 -16.82 -6.09 30.70
N GLY A 75 -16.66 -4.75 30.66
CA GLY A 75 -15.37 -4.07 30.86
C GLY A 75 -14.31 -4.46 29.81
N GLY A 76 -14.72 -4.69 28.56
CA GLY A 76 -13.82 -5.22 27.53
C GLY A 76 -14.51 -5.59 26.22
N PHE A 77 -13.91 -6.51 25.47
CA PHE A 77 -14.40 -6.93 24.15
C PHE A 77 -14.98 -8.34 24.21
N GLU A 78 -15.98 -8.61 23.37
CA GLU A 78 -16.61 -9.93 23.27
C GLU A 78 -15.62 -11.01 22.76
N ASN A 79 -14.61 -10.62 21.97
CA ASN A 79 -13.58 -11.53 21.49
C ASN A 79 -12.22 -10.83 21.27
N GLY A 80 -11.16 -11.63 21.12
CA GLY A 80 -9.80 -11.13 20.91
C GLY A 80 -9.57 -10.42 19.58
N ILE A 81 -10.42 -10.65 18.57
CA ILE A 81 -10.33 -9.99 17.26
C ILE A 81 -10.84 -8.54 17.38
N GLU A 82 -11.98 -8.34 18.03
CA GLU A 82 -12.53 -7.03 18.38
C GLU A 82 -11.56 -6.24 19.26
N ARG A 83 -10.91 -6.91 20.22
CA ARG A 83 -9.87 -6.30 21.06
C ARG A 83 -8.68 -5.78 20.26
N ALA A 84 -8.23 -6.54 19.27
CA ALA A 84 -7.08 -6.17 18.43
C ALA A 84 -7.44 -5.14 17.36
N ARG A 85 -8.73 -5.08 16.98
CA ARG A 85 -9.26 -4.16 15.99
C ARG A 85 -9.07 -2.72 16.44
N GLU A 86 -8.54 -1.90 15.54
CA GLU A 86 -8.32 -0.46 15.75
C GLU A 86 -7.49 -0.15 17.02
N SER A 87 -6.69 -1.11 17.47
CA SER A 87 -5.75 -0.95 18.60
C SER A 87 -4.62 0.03 18.30
N ARG A 88 -4.38 0.31 17.02
CA ARG A 88 -3.44 1.31 16.54
C ARG A 88 -4.12 2.22 15.53
N LYS A 89 -3.96 3.53 15.72
CA LYS A 89 -4.35 4.55 14.77
C LYS A 89 -3.15 4.92 13.92
N LYS A 90 -3.28 4.79 12.60
CA LYS A 90 -2.27 5.24 11.64
C LYS A 90 -2.45 6.73 11.40
N ILE A 91 -1.43 7.52 11.71
CA ILE A 91 -1.40 8.97 11.50
C ILE A 91 -0.46 9.27 10.35
N HIS A 92 -1.02 9.76 9.25
CA HIS A 92 -0.26 10.20 8.09
C HIS A 92 0.61 11.40 8.46
N GLN A 93 1.93 11.26 8.42
CA GLN A 93 2.89 12.34 8.67
C GLN A 93 3.46 12.93 7.38
N GLY A 94 3.30 12.23 6.24
CA GLY A 94 3.70 12.73 4.94
C GLY A 94 4.24 11.63 4.03
N TRP A 95 5.09 12.04 3.10
CA TRP A 95 5.75 11.16 2.15
C TRP A 95 7.25 11.37 2.24
N SER A 96 8.01 10.28 2.23
CA SER A 96 9.48 10.33 2.20
C SER A 96 10.00 9.57 0.99
N ASP A 97 11.01 10.14 0.34
CA ASP A 97 11.79 9.45 -0.68
C ASP A 97 12.40 8.17 -0.10
N THR A 98 12.42 7.12 -0.91
CA THR A 98 12.96 5.82 -0.51
C THR A 98 13.96 5.32 -1.53
N GLU A 99 15.17 5.00 -1.07
CA GLU A 99 16.26 4.47 -1.90
C GLU A 99 16.08 2.95 -2.16
N TYR A 100 14.90 2.57 -2.65
CA TYR A 100 14.60 1.17 -2.94
C TYR A 100 15.28 0.71 -4.24
N HIS A 101 15.93 -0.45 -4.18
CA HIS A 101 16.58 -1.07 -5.32
C HIS A 101 16.06 -2.51 -5.44
N GLY A 102 15.28 -2.79 -6.49
CA GLY A 102 14.62 -4.08 -6.66
C GLY A 102 13.44 -4.05 -7.64
N ILE A 103 12.71 -5.16 -7.71
CA ILE A 103 11.50 -5.29 -8.51
C ILE A 103 10.30 -5.36 -7.58
N PHE A 104 9.27 -4.63 -7.94
CA PHE A 104 8.07 -4.41 -7.19
C PHE A 104 6.88 -5.01 -7.94
N GLU A 105 6.37 -6.14 -7.46
CA GLU A 105 5.16 -6.75 -8.03
C GLU A 105 3.92 -6.05 -7.46
N PHE A 106 3.04 -5.61 -8.36
CA PHE A 106 1.77 -4.98 -8.03
C PHE A 106 0.67 -5.46 -8.98
N HIS A 107 -0.54 -5.61 -8.44
CA HIS A 107 -1.64 -6.22 -9.17
C HIS A 107 -3.00 -5.59 -8.84
N ARG A 108 -3.94 -5.73 -9.77
CA ARG A 108 -5.30 -5.23 -9.68
C ARG A 108 -6.20 -6.12 -10.54
N THR A 109 -7.42 -6.38 -10.07
CA THR A 109 -8.48 -6.92 -10.94
C THR A 109 -9.17 -5.76 -11.67
N ILE A 110 -9.11 -5.77 -12.99
CA ILE A 110 -9.69 -4.77 -13.91
C ILE A 110 -10.71 -5.51 -14.78
N ASP A 111 -11.97 -5.07 -14.77
CA ASP A 111 -13.11 -5.71 -15.48
C ASP A 111 -13.32 -7.22 -15.23
N GLY A 112 -12.69 -7.78 -14.19
CA GLY A 112 -12.74 -9.21 -13.88
C GLY A 112 -11.47 -9.97 -14.26
N ASP A 113 -10.58 -9.35 -15.04
CA ASP A 113 -9.26 -9.88 -15.39
C ASP A 113 -8.22 -9.49 -14.33
N TYR A 114 -7.42 -10.46 -13.91
CA TYR A 114 -6.32 -10.22 -12.96
C TYR A 114 -5.10 -9.73 -13.72
N VAL A 115 -4.72 -8.47 -13.47
CA VAL A 115 -3.54 -7.85 -14.07
C VAL A 115 -2.45 -7.76 -13.01
N SER A 116 -1.28 -8.30 -13.33
CA SER A 116 -0.07 -8.26 -12.48
C SER A 116 1.08 -7.63 -13.26
N LEU A 117 1.73 -6.65 -12.64
CA LEU A 117 2.79 -5.85 -13.23
C LEU A 117 3.99 -5.81 -12.28
N ASP A 118 5.17 -5.66 -12.87
CA ASP A 118 6.44 -5.54 -12.17
C ASP A 118 7.06 -4.18 -12.46
N ALA A 119 7.27 -3.38 -11.42
CA ALA A 119 8.00 -2.11 -11.51
C ALA A 119 9.43 -2.29 -11.00
N LYS A 120 10.40 -2.04 -11.87
CA LYS A 120 11.81 -2.10 -11.53
C LYS A 120 12.29 -0.74 -11.04
N PHE A 121 12.88 -0.73 -9.85
CA PHE A 121 13.47 0.45 -9.24
C PHE A 121 14.97 0.26 -9.03
N THR A 122 15.72 1.32 -9.29
CA THR A 122 17.15 1.43 -8.99
C THR A 122 17.33 2.69 -8.16
N ASP A 123 17.76 2.54 -6.90
CA ASP A 123 18.05 3.67 -5.99
C ASP A 123 16.86 4.66 -5.87
N GLY A 124 15.66 4.10 -5.76
CA GLY A 124 14.39 4.83 -5.66
C GLY A 124 13.85 5.36 -6.98
N GLN A 125 14.57 5.20 -8.09
CA GLN A 125 14.16 5.64 -9.42
C GLN A 125 13.48 4.50 -10.19
N LEU A 126 12.26 4.72 -10.67
CA LEU A 126 11.58 3.83 -11.60
C LEU A 126 12.37 3.76 -12.91
N VAL A 127 12.69 2.53 -13.32
CA VAL A 127 13.44 2.23 -14.53
C VAL A 127 12.53 1.69 -15.62
N GLU A 128 11.62 0.78 -15.25
CA GLU A 128 10.82 0.02 -16.22
C GLU A 128 9.58 -0.55 -15.53
N ILE A 129 8.49 -0.71 -16.29
CA ILE A 129 7.30 -1.46 -15.88
C ILE A 129 7.04 -2.55 -16.92
N THR A 130 6.93 -3.80 -16.47
CA THR A 130 6.65 -4.97 -17.32
C THR A 130 5.44 -5.74 -16.81
N CYS A 131 4.79 -6.53 -17.66
CA CYS A 131 3.83 -7.52 -17.17
C CYS A 131 4.57 -8.60 -16.35
N SER A 132 3.98 -8.97 -15.22
CA SER A 132 4.47 -10.08 -14.41
C SER A 132 3.99 -11.39 -15.03
N ASP A 133 4.88 -12.37 -15.20
CA ASP A 133 4.62 -13.70 -15.80
C ASP A 133 4.07 -14.70 -14.78
#